data_AF-A0A927SZD7-F1
#
_entry.id   AF-A0A927SZD7-F1
#
_cell.length_a   1.000
_cell.length_b   1.000
_cell.length_c   1.000
_cell.angle_alpha   90.00
_cell.angle_beta   90.00
_cell.angle_gamma   90.00
#
_symmetry.space_group_name_H-M   'P 1'
#
loop_
_entity.id
_entity.type
_entity.pdbx_description
1 polymer ?
#
loop_
_entity_poly.entity_id
_entity_poly.type
_entity_poly.pdbx_seq_one_letter_code
_entity_poly.pdbx_strand_id
1 'polypeptide(L)' 'DMSESTLYTIFKRLEVAGMLTVRMSEHSGRLRKYYRITPAGIKRIEEFKEEWREVMSVYQFIIKEDEMNE' A
#
# COMPACT_ATOMS: atom_id res chain seq x y z
N ASP A 1 -6.33 3.12 -13.97
CA ASP A 1 -5.47 4.25 -13.61
C ASP A 1 -5.95 4.85 -12.27
N MET A 2 -5.06 5.34 -11.42
CA MET A 2 -5.45 5.90 -10.11
C MET A 2 -5.52 7.42 -10.15
N SER A 3 -6.61 8.01 -9.64
CA SER A 3 -6.73 9.47 -9.58
C SER A 3 -5.77 10.09 -8.55
N GLU A 4 -5.33 11.32 -8.81
CA GLU A 4 -4.52 12.10 -7.85
C GLU A 4 -5.21 12.26 -6.50
N SER A 5 -6.54 12.42 -6.49
CA SER A 5 -7.34 12.50 -5.26
C SER A 5 -7.30 11.21 -4.44
N THR A 6 -7.27 10.05 -5.12
CA THR A 6 -7.13 8.74 -4.49
C THR A 6 -5.72 8.59 -3.89
N LEU A 7 -4.68 8.95 -4.65
CA LEU A 7 -3.29 8.92 -4.18
C LEU A 7 -3.10 9.82 -2.95
N TYR A 8 -3.65 11.03 -2.96
CA TYR A 8 -3.58 11.94 -1.82
C TYR A 8 -4.21 11.33 -0.56
N THR A 9 -5.39 10.73 -0.72
CA THR A 9 -6.10 10.08 0.40
C THR A 9 -5.29 8.91 0.97
N ILE A 10 -4.68 8.10 0.10
CA ILE A 10 -3.82 6.99 0.50
C ILE A 10 -2.58 7.48 1.24
N PHE A 11 -1.85 8.46 0.68
CA PHE A 11 -0.66 9.01 1.35
C PHE A 11 -1.01 9.64 2.69
N LYS A 12 -2.14 10.32 2.81
CA LYS A 12 -2.57 10.90 4.09
C LYS A 12 -2.83 9.81 5.15
N ARG A 13 -3.45 8.70 4.78
CA ARG A 13 -3.67 7.57 5.69
C ARG A 13 -2.36 6.92 6.12
N LEU A 14 -1.43 6.72 5.18
CA LEU A 14 -0.11 6.15 5.48
C LEU A 14 0.75 7.08 6.35
N GLU A 15 0.66 8.40 6.16
CA GLU A 15 1.28 9.41 7.03
C GLU A 15 0.71 9.33 8.45
N VAL A 16 -0.62 9.33 8.60
CA VAL A 16 -1.29 9.26 9.91
C VAL A 16 -0.94 7.95 10.64
N ALA A 17 -0.78 6.85 9.91
CA ALA A 17 -0.37 5.57 10.46
C ALA A 17 1.15 5.46 10.75
N GLY A 18 1.94 6.53 10.52
CA GLY A 18 3.39 6.54 10.77
C GLY A 18 4.20 5.70 9.78
N MET A 19 3.59 5.25 8.68
CA MET A 19 4.25 4.46 7.63
C MET A 19 5.01 5.34 6.63
N LEU A 20 4.65 6.62 6.55
CA LEU A 20 5.36 7.64 5.77
C LEU A 20 5.69 8.84 6.67
N THR A 21 6.84 9.46 6.43
CA THR A 21 7.11 10.83 6.86
C THR A 21 6.94 11.78 5.68
N VAL A 22 6.53 13.02 5.98
CA VAL A 22 6.39 14.08 4.98
C VAL A 22 7.38 15.21 5.27
N ARG A 23 8.02 15.71 4.22
CA ARG A 23 8.75 16.99 4.26
C ARG A 23 8.20 17.94 3.22
N MET A 24 8.08 19.20 3.58
CA MET A 24 7.79 20.29 2.64
C MET A 24 9.10 20.85 2.13
N SER A 25 9.21 21.04 0.82
CA SER A 25 10.37 21.69 0.20
C SER A 25 9.90 22.55 -0.94
N GLU A 26 10.45 23.75 -1.03
CA GLU A 26 10.27 24.57 -2.22
C GLU A 26 11.06 23.95 -3.38
N HIS A 27 10.42 23.89 -4.54
CA HIS A 27 11.06 23.50 -5.79
C HIS A 27 10.43 24.32 -6.93
N SER A 28 11.24 25.18 -7.53
CA SER A 28 10.80 26.09 -8.60
C SER A 28 9.63 27.01 -8.18
N GLY A 29 9.72 27.62 -6.99
CA GLY A 29 8.68 28.54 -6.50
C GLY A 29 7.40 27.87 -6.01
N ARG A 30 7.33 26.52 -6.03
CA ARG A 30 6.18 25.75 -5.55
C ARG A 30 6.57 24.87 -4.37
N LEU A 31 5.76 24.90 -3.32
CA LEU A 31 5.88 23.97 -2.21
C LEU A 31 5.45 22.57 -2.67
N ARG A 32 6.35 21.60 -2.49
CA ARG A 32 6.11 20.20 -2.79
C ARG A 32 6.21 19.36 -1.51
N LYS A 33 5.29 18.40 -1.38
CA LYS A 33 5.34 17.34 -0.37
C LYS A 33 6.21 16.20 -0.90
N TYR A 34 7.25 15.84 -0.16
CA TYR A 34 8.03 14.64 -0.40
C TYR A 34 7.75 13.64 0.70
N TYR A 35 7.30 12.45 0.32
CA TYR A 35 7.04 11.35 1.23
C TYR A 35 8.26 10.44 1.30
N ARG A 36 8.57 9.94 2.49
CA ARG A 36 9.63 8.95 2.70
C ARG A 36 9.07 7.80 3.51
N ILE A 37 9.35 6.59 3.07
CA ILE A 37 8.96 5.39 3.83
C ILE A 37 9.71 5.31 5.15
N THR A 38 9.00 4.92 6.20
CA THR A 38 9.56 4.70 7.54
C THR A 38 9.90 3.22 7.75
N PRO A 39 10.70 2.87 8.78
CA PRO A 39 10.87 1.47 9.17
C PRO A 39 9.54 0.75 9.44
N ALA A 40 8.55 1.44 10.02
CA ALA A 40 7.21 0.88 10.23
C ALA A 40 6.49 0.59 8.90
N GLY A 41 6.61 1.49 7.92
CA GLY A 41 6.09 1.28 6.56
C GLY A 41 6.74 0.08 5.87
N ILE A 42 8.06 -0.09 6.01
CA ILE A 42 8.78 -1.26 5.47
C ILE A 42 8.27 -2.54 6.13
N LYS A 43 8.17 -2.57 7.47
CA LYS A 43 7.65 -3.72 8.22
C LYS A 43 6.24 -4.11 7.75
N ARG A 44 5.35 -3.14 7.55
CA ARG A 44 3.99 -3.39 7.07
C ARG A 44 3.96 -4.00 5.66
N ILE A 45 4.89 -3.59 4.79
CA ILE A 45 5.02 -4.17 3.44
C ILE A 45 5.43 -5.65 3.53
N GLU A 46 6.39 -5.98 4.39
CA GLU A 46 6.80 -7.38 4.56
C GLU A 46 5.66 -8.24 5.15
N GLU A 47 4.95 -7.72 6.16
CA GLU A 47 3.74 -8.36 6.69
C GLU A 47 2.67 -8.55 5.61
N PHE A 48 2.45 -7.54 4.77
CA PHE A 48 1.49 -7.62 3.66
C PHE A 48 1.85 -8.71 2.65
N LYS A 49 3.14 -8.91 2.35
CA LYS A 49 3.57 -9.97 1.43
C LYS A 49 3.26 -11.36 1.97
N GLU A 50 3.39 -11.56 3.28
CA GLU A 50 3.03 -12.83 3.92
C GLU A 50 1.52 -13.03 3.94
N GLU A 51 0.75 -12.01 4.34
CA GLU A 51 -0.73 -12.00 4.26
C GLU A 51 -1.21 -12.36 2.84
N TRP A 52 -0.56 -11.81 1.82
CA TRP A 52 -0.90 -12.07 0.43
C TRP A 52 -0.72 -13.53 0.03
N ARG A 53 0.31 -14.22 0.54
CA ARG A 53 0.51 -15.65 0.26
C ARG A 53 -0.63 -16.49 0.84
N GLU A 54 -1.09 -16.15 2.04
CA GLU A 54 -2.22 -16.82 2.67
C GLU A 54 -3.50 -16.61 1.86
N VAL A 55 -3.80 -15.38 1.47
CA VAL A 55 -4.97 -15.06 0.62
C VAL A 55 -4.92 -15.85 -0.70
N MET A 56 -3.75 -15.91 -1.35
CA MET A 56 -3.58 -16.65 -2.59
C MET A 56 -3.75 -18.17 -2.41
N SER A 57 -3.37 -18.71 -1.25
CA SER A 57 -3.58 -20.14 -0.95
C SER A 57 -5.07 -20.48 -0.85
N VAL A 58 -5.86 -19.62 -0.19
CA VAL A 58 -7.31 -19.78 -0.07
C VAL A 58 -7.99 -19.61 -1.43
N TYR A 59 -7.56 -18.61 -2.20
CA TYR A 59 -8.05 -18.41 -3.57
C TYR A 59 -7.82 -19.64 -4.46
N GLN A 60 -6.63 -20.23 -4.42
CA GLN A 60 -6.31 -21.44 -5.17
C GLN A 60 -7.13 -22.65 -4.72
N PHE A 61 -7.41 -22.77 -3.43
CA PHE A 61 -8.27 -23.82 -2.90
C PHE A 61 -9.70 -23.70 -3.45
N ILE A 62 -10.29 -22.50 -3.39
CA ILE A 62 -11.65 -22.24 -3.87
C ILE A 62 -11.77 -22.53 -5.38
N ILE A 63 -10.81 -22.09 -6.19
CA ILE A 63 -10.85 -22.35 -7.64
C ILE A 63 -10.73 -23.84 -7.96
N LYS A 64 -9.87 -24.58 -7.24
CA LYS A 64 -9.75 -26.03 -7.43
C LYS A 64 -11.02 -26.79 -7.07
N GLU A 65 -11.73 -26.37 -6.01
CA GLU A 65 -13.02 -26.98 -5.66
C GLU A 65 -14.08 -26.71 -6.74
N ASP A 66 -14.08 -25.52 -7.35
CA ASP A 66 -15.01 -25.17 -8.44
C ASP A 66 -14.78 -26.04 -9.69
N GLU A 67 -13.52 -26.23 -10.09
CA GLU A 67 -13.14 -27.11 -11.22
C GLU A 67 -13.43 -28.60 -10.99
N MET A 68 -13.52 -29.05 -9.74
CA MET A 68 -13.83 -30.44 -9.39
C MET A 68 -15.34 -30.71 -9.24
N ASN A 69 -16.15 -29.65 -9.13
CA ASN A 69 -17.60 -29.72 -8.98
C ASN A 69 -18.35 -29.51 -10.30
N GLU A 70 -17.64 -29.22 -11.40
CA GLU A 70 -18.11 -29.33 -12.79
C GLU A 70 -17.83 -30.73 -13.38
#